data_AF-A0A8K1ZWE5-F1
#
_entry.id   AF-A0A8K1ZWE5-F1
#
_cell.length_a   1.000
_cell.length_b   1.000
_cell.length_c   1.000
_cell.angle_alpha   90.00
_cell.angle_beta   90.00
_cell.angle_gamma   90.00
#
_symmetry.space_group_name_H-M   'P 1'
#
loop_
_entity.id
_entity.type
_entity.pdbx_description
1 polymer ?
#
loop_
_entity_poly.entity_id
_entity_poly.type
_entity_poly.pdbx_seq_one_letter_code
_entity_poly.pdbx_strand_id
1 'polypeptide(L)' 'MLKVFADRGGTFTDLVAVSDQSDIIHRLSTLPERFQLVALPHQSWVIVYKLLSEQPDQYPDAVIQGK' A
#
# COMPACT_ATOMS: atom_id res chain seq x y z
N MET A 1 -13.69 9.46 -3.47
CA MET A 1 -14.28 8.28 -2.82
C MET A 1 -13.19 7.28 -2.47
N LEU A 2 -13.09 6.91 -1.19
CA LEU A 2 -12.20 5.85 -0.73
C LEU A 2 -12.83 4.48 -1.00
N LYS A 3 -12.11 3.61 -1.70
CA LYS A 3 -12.41 2.18 -1.78
C LYS A 3 -11.24 1.41 -1.19
N VAL A 4 -11.50 0.38 -0.39
CA VAL A 4 -10.45 -0.45 0.21
C VAL A 4 -10.72 -1.91 -0.11
N PHE A 5 -9.69 -2.59 -0.56
CA PHE A 5 -9.65 -4.02 -0.80
C PHE A 5 -8.60 -4.61 0.14
N ALA A 6 -8.96 -5.68 0.82
CA ALA A 6 -8.04 -6.42 1.66
C ALA A 6 -7.99 -7.84 1.13
N ASP A 7 -6.80 -8.27 0.70
CA ASP A 7 -6.56 -9.68 0.44
C ASP A 7 -5.95 -10.30 1.71
N ARG A 8 -6.70 -11.23 2.29
CA ARG A 8 -6.27 -12.05 3.43
C ARG A 8 -6.04 -13.47 2.92
N GLY A 9 -4.96 -13.64 2.15
CA GLY A 9 -4.54 -14.93 1.62
C GLY A 9 -3.13 -15.30 2.10
N GLY A 10 -3.03 -16.24 3.04
CA GLY A 10 -1.74 -16.80 3.47
C GLY A 10 -0.95 -15.93 4.46
N THR A 11 0.37 -15.88 4.29
CA THR A 11 1.32 -15.30 5.25
C THR A 11 1.33 -13.76 5.27
N PHE A 12 0.74 -13.09 4.28
CA PHE A 12 0.71 -11.63 4.16
C PHE A 12 -0.71 -11.11 4.09
N THR A 13 -0.89 -9.84 4.46
CA THR A 13 -2.13 -9.11 4.17
C THR A 13 -1.79 -7.96 3.25
N ASP A 14 -2.38 -7.95 2.05
CA ASP A 14 -2.23 -6.84 1.13
C ASP A 14 -3.46 -5.93 1.25
N LEU A 15 -3.24 -4.65 1.56
CA LEU A 15 -4.26 -3.63 1.53
C LEU A 15 -4.07 -2.79 0.25
N VAL A 16 -5.12 -2.72 -0.56
CA VAL A 16 -5.18 -1.85 -1.73
C VAL A 16 -6.28 -0.85 -1.51
N ALA A 17 -5.94 0.43 -1.43
CA ALA A 17 -6.91 1.51 -1.38
C ALA A 17 -6.93 2.28 -2.70
N VAL A 18 -8.10 2.68 -3.15
CA VAL A 18 -8.27 3.65 -4.24
C VAL A 18 -8.83 4.93 -3.63
N SER A 19 -8.15 6.05 -3.86
CA SER A 19 -8.54 7.34 -3.30
C SER A 19 -8.37 8.45 -4.34
N ASP A 20 -9.23 9.45 -4.30
CA ASP A 20 -9.11 10.73 -5.03
C ASP A 20 -8.74 11.89 -4.08
N GLN A 21 -8.44 11.59 -2.82
CA GLN A 21 -8.09 12.60 -1.81
C GLN A 21 -6.60 12.92 -1.91
N SER A 22 -6.29 14.03 -2.59
CA SER A 22 -4.92 14.53 -2.78
C SER A 22 -4.13 14.69 -1.48
N ASP A 23 -4.78 15.07 -0.38
CA ASP A 23 -4.13 15.31 0.91
C ASP A 23 -3.55 14.03 1.50
N ILE A 24 -4.27 12.91 1.35
CA ILE A 24 -3.80 11.59 1.78
C ILE A 24 -2.57 11.21 0.95
N ILE A 25 -2.63 11.39 -0.37
CA ILE A 25 -1.54 11.04 -1.27
C ILE A 25 -0.29 11.88 -1.01
N HIS A 26 -0.46 13.19 -0.81
CA HIS A 26 0.63 14.08 -0.46
C HIS A 26 1.29 13.64 0.85
N ARG A 27 0.49 13.39 1.89
CA ARG A 27 1.01 12.88 3.18
C ARG A 27 1.74 11.56 3.01
N LEU A 28 1.15 10.57 2.35
CA LEU A 28 1.77 9.24 2.14
C LEU A 28 3.06 9.32 1.33
N SER A 29 3.16 10.21 0.36
CA SER A 29 4.38 10.42 -0.44
C SER A 29 5.56 10.97 0.36
N THR A 30 5.29 11.58 1.53
CA THR A 30 6.31 12.13 2.42
C THR A 30 6.69 11.19 3.57
N LEU A 31 5.95 10.09 3.76
CA LEU A 31 6.25 9.15 4.83
C LEU A 31 7.39 8.21 4.40
N PRO A 32 8.28 7.85 5.34
CA PRO A 32 9.32 6.85 5.08
C PRO A 32 8.75 5.41 5.01
N GLU A 33 7.48 5.24 5.33
CA GLU A 33 6.77 3.96 5.28
C GLU A 33 6.51 3.51 3.83
N ARG A 34 6.53 2.19 3.61
CA ARG A 34 6.61 1.56 2.29
C ARG A 34 5.23 1.44 1.63
N PHE A 35 4.67 2.57 1.21
CA PHE A 35 3.50 2.61 0.33
C PHE A 35 3.95 2.62 -1.13
N GLN A 36 3.30 1.83 -1.98
CA GLN A 36 3.39 2.02 -3.42
C GLN A 36 2.19 2.84 -3.88
N LEU A 37 2.46 4.03 -4.42
CA LEU A 37 1.45 4.94 -4.94
C LEU A 37 1.44 4.85 -6.47
N VAL A 38 0.29 4.57 -7.06
CA VAL A 38 0.09 4.52 -8.51
C VAL A 38 -0.99 5.53 -8.89
N ALA A 39 -0.62 6.50 -9.73
CA ALA A 39 -1.59 7.46 -10.25
C ALA A 39 -2.53 6.81 -11.27
N LEU A 40 -3.80 7.15 -11.18
CA LEU A 40 -4.87 6.80 -12.12
C LEU A 40 -5.42 8.07 -12.79
N PRO A 41 -6.21 7.94 -13.87
CA PRO A 41 -6.93 9.06 -14.45
C PRO A 41 -7.85 9.77 -13.44
N HIS A 42 -8.25 11.00 -13.80
CA HIS A 42 -9.20 11.80 -13.03
C HIS A 42 -8.78 12.08 -11.58
N GLN A 43 -7.48 12.26 -11.34
CA GLN A 43 -6.95 12.58 -10.01
C GLN A 43 -7.36 11.52 -8.98
N SER A 44 -7.16 10.25 -9.34
CA SER A 44 -7.32 9.14 -8.41
C SER A 44 -6.01 8.37 -8.30
N TRP A 45 -5.85 7.61 -7.23
CA TRP A 45 -4.61 6.91 -6.90
C TRP A 45 -4.92 5.55 -6.29
N VAL A 46 -4.15 4.55 -6.69
CA VAL A 46 -4.05 3.28 -5.98
C VAL A 46 -2.92 3.40 -4.95
N ILE A 47 -3.23 3.06 -3.72
CA ILE A 47 -2.30 2.96 -2.60
C ILE A 47 -2.20 1.47 -2.28
N VAL A 48 -1.02 0.88 -2.49
CA VAL A 48 -0.74 -0.49 -2.07
C VAL A 48 0.06 -0.42 -0.77
N TYR A 49 -0.46 -1.08 0.24
CA TYR A 49 0.16 -1.25 1.54
C TYR A 49 0.23 -2.74 1.87
N LYS A 50 1.45 -3.28 1.88
CA LYS A 50 1.69 -4.66 2.28
C LYS A 50 1.88 -4.72 3.79
N LEU A 51 0.88 -5.22 4.52
CA LEU A 51 1.06 -5.60 5.92
C LEU A 51 2.00 -6.79 5.93
N LEU A 52 3.19 -6.54 6.48
CA LEU A 52 4.21 -7.53 6.74
C LEU A 52 3.59 -8.76 7.42
N SER A 53 4.04 -9.93 6.99
CA SER A 53 3.82 -11.20 7.68
C SER A 53 4.08 -11.06 9.18
N GLU A 54 3.44 -11.88 10.01
CA GLU A 54 3.80 -12.00 11.43
C GLU A 54 5.28 -12.42 11.63
N GLN A 55 5.92 -12.91 10.57
CA GLN A 55 7.32 -13.34 10.52
C GLN A 55 8.03 -12.74 9.29
N PRO A 56 8.25 -11.40 9.26
CA PRO A 56 8.77 -10.71 8.09
C PRO A 56 10.18 -11.15 7.69
N ASP A 57 10.99 -11.57 8.67
CA ASP A 57 12.37 -12.02 8.46
C ASP A 57 12.48 -13.32 7.66
N GLN A 58 11.41 -14.12 7.63
CA GLN A 58 11.38 -15.39 6.87
C GLN A 58 11.10 -15.19 5.37
N TYR A 59 10.69 -14.00 4.98
CA TYR A 59 10.20 -13.72 3.64
C TYR A 59 10.70 -12.36 3.12
N PRO A 60 12.03 -12.15 3.07
CA PRO A 60 12.63 -10.86 2.72
C PRO A 60 12.29 -10.38 1.31
N ASP A 61 11.91 -11.31 0.42
CA ASP A 61 11.51 -11.12 -0.97
C ASP A 61 10.00 -10.93 -1.18
N ALA A 62 9.17 -11.40 -0.25
CA ALA A 62 7.73 -11.19 -0.31
C ALA A 62 7.31 -9.86 0.32
N VAL A 63 8.18 -9.22 1.09
CA VAL A 63 8.03 -7.85 1.55
C VAL A 63 8.39 -6.91 0.41
N ILE A 64 7.55 -5.90 0.14
CA ILE A 64 8.01 -4.74 -0.64
C ILE A 64 9.07 -4.07 0.24
N GLN A 65 10.34 -4.44 0.06
CA GLN A 65 11.44 -3.81 0.75
C GLN A 65 11.75 -2.49 0.05
N GLY A 66 10.99 -1.45 0.40
CA GLY A 66 11.32 -0.06 0.09
C GLY A 66 12.78 0.23 0.41
N LYS A 67 13.51 0.72 -0.59
CA LYS A 67 14.84 1.31 -0.44
C LYS A 67 14.72 2.72 0.12
#